data_AF-A0A382E4G2-F1
#
_entry.id   AF-A0A382E4G2-F1
#
_cell.length_a   1.000
_cell.length_b   1.000
_cell.length_c   1.000
_cell.angle_alpha   90.00
_cell.angle_beta   90.00
_cell.angle_gamma   90.00
#
_symmetry.space_group_name_H-M   'P 1'
#
loop_
_entity.id
_entity.type
_entity.pdbx_description
1 polymer ?
#
loop_
_entity_poly.entity_id
_entity_poly.type
_entity_poly.pdbx_seq_one_letter_code
_entity_poly.pdbx_strand_id
1 'polypeptide(L)' 'MQGIREKTALSQRIDGADALQLLECGDLNALGQLADEVNRRKNHNRASYILNRYFNYSNYCILSCQFCAFSRKKRD' A
#
# COMPACT_ATOMS: atom_id res chain seq x y z
N MET A 1 -18.95 0.97 5.41
CA MET A 1 -18.16 2.22 5.45
C MET A 1 -18.34 3.02 6.75
N GLN A 2 -19.56 3.32 7.23
CA GLN A 2 -19.76 4.15 8.45
C GLN A 2 -19.01 3.61 9.69
N GLY A 3 -19.13 2.31 10.01
CA GLY A 3 -18.42 1.71 11.15
C GLY A 3 -16.89 1.71 11.02
N ILE A 4 -16.36 1.62 9.79
CA ILE A 4 -14.92 1.73 9.54
C ILE A 4 -14.45 3.17 9.80
N ARG A 5 -15.25 4.16 9.39
CA ARG A 5 -14.95 5.56 9.64
C ARG A 5 -14.91 5.87 11.13
N GLU A 6 -15.82 5.32 11.92
CA GLU A 6 -15.81 5.45 13.39
C GLU A 6 -14.57 4.79 14.01
N LYS A 7 -14.25 3.55 13.64
CA LYS A 7 -13.03 2.84 14.08
C LYS A 7 -11.79 3.68 13.79
N THR A 8 -11.65 4.17 12.56
CA THR A 8 -10.48 4.98 12.17
C THR A 8 -10.42 6.33 12.87
N ALA A 9 -11.56 7.00 13.10
CA ALA A 9 -11.64 8.25 13.85
C ALA A 9 -11.17 8.08 15.30
N LEU A 10 -11.48 6.94 15.91
CA LEU A 10 -11.00 6.53 17.24
C LEU A 10 -9.59 5.93 17.23
N SER A 11 -8.88 5.97 16.11
CA SER A 11 -7.55 5.37 15.92
C SER A 11 -7.48 3.87 16.24
N GLN A 12 -8.62 3.18 16.11
CA GLN A 12 -8.70 1.74 16.28
C GLN A 12 -8.21 1.02 15.03
N ARG A 13 -7.70 -0.19 15.23
CA ARG A 13 -7.24 -1.07 14.14
C ARG A 13 -8.46 -1.64 13.41
N ILE A 14 -8.43 -1.58 12.08
CA ILE A 14 -9.38 -2.29 11.23
C ILE A 14 -9.07 -3.79 11.21
N ASP A 15 -10.09 -4.63 11.10
CA ASP A 15 -9.96 -6.07 10.96
C ASP A 15 -9.93 -6.51 9.48
N GLY A 16 -9.86 -7.82 9.24
CA GLY A 16 -9.81 -8.37 7.89
C GLY A 16 -11.10 -8.16 7.09
N ALA A 17 -12.26 -8.14 7.74
CA ALA A 17 -13.54 -7.91 7.08
C ALA A 17 -13.68 -6.44 6.68
N ASP A 18 -13.28 -5.51 7.56
CA ASP A 18 -13.18 -4.10 7.24
C ASP A 18 -12.25 -3.87 6.03
N ALA A 19 -11.08 -4.52 6.00
CA ALA A 19 -10.11 -4.38 4.92
C ALA A 19 -10.64 -4.89 3.58
N LEU A 20 -11.35 -6.04 3.57
CA LEU A 20 -12.00 -6.56 2.38
C LEU A 20 -13.07 -5.59 1.86
N GLN A 21 -13.90 -5.04 2.77
CA GLN A 21 -14.91 -4.05 2.39
C GLN A 21 -14.28 -2.79 1.76
N LEU A 22 -13.12 -2.34 2.26
CA LEU A 22 -12.41 -1.19 1.68
C LEU A 22 -11.83 -1.52 0.31
N LEU A 23 -11.29 -2.73 0.12
CA LEU A 23 -10.73 -3.18 -1.15
C LEU A 23 -11.80 -3.26 -2.25
N GLU A 24 -13.00 -3.72 -1.89
CA GLU A 24 -14.15 -3.84 -2.80
C GLU A 24 -14.93 -2.53 -2.97
N CYS A 25 -14.53 -1.45 -2.29
CA CYS A 25 -15.20 -0.16 -2.38
C CYS A 25 -15.00 0.48 -3.75
N GLY A 26 -16.10 0.64 -4.50
CA GLY A 26 -16.08 1.28 -5.83
C GLY A 26 -16.03 2.82 -5.79
N ASP A 27 -16.21 3.44 -4.62
CA ASP A 27 -16.13 4.90 -4.46
C ASP A 27 -14.73 5.32 -4.02
N LEU A 28 -13.90 5.65 -5.01
CA LEU A 28 -12.51 6.07 -4.80
C LEU A 28 -12.41 7.37 -3.99
N ASN A 29 -13.37 8.29 -4.12
CA ASN A 29 -13.33 9.57 -3.42
C ASN A 29 -13.62 9.38 -1.94
N ALA A 30 -14.63 8.57 -1.60
CA ALA A 30 -14.92 8.22 -0.22
C ALA A 30 -13.73 7.50 0.44
N LEU A 31 -13.08 6.57 -0.27
CA LEU A 31 -11.89 5.88 0.20
C LEU A 31 -10.70 6.84 0.40
N GLY A 32 -10.47 7.73 -0.56
CA GLY A 32 -9.42 8.74 -0.52
C GLY A 32 -9.60 9.72 0.64
N GLN A 33 -10.82 10.18 0.90
CA GLN A 33 -11.14 11.05 2.04
C GLN A 33 -10.85 10.35 3.37
N LEU A 34 -11.29 9.10 3.53
CA LEU A 34 -11.02 8.31 4.75
C LEU A 34 -9.51 8.12 4.97
N ALA A 35 -8.77 7.81 3.91
CA ALA A 35 -7.32 7.65 3.96
C ALA A 35 -6.61 8.97 4.31
N ASP A 36 -7.02 10.10 3.71
CA ASP A 36 -6.45 11.42 4.00
C ASP A 36 -6.69 11.85 5.45
N GLU A 37 -7.89 11.61 5.99
CA GLU A 37 -8.21 11.87 7.40
C GLU A 37 -7.25 11.12 8.35
N VAL A 38 -7.00 9.84 8.08
CA VAL A 38 -6.04 9.03 8.87
C VAL A 38 -4.61 9.53 8.67
N ASN A 39 -4.22 9.85 7.44
CA ASN A 39 -2.88 10.33 7.10
C ASN A 39 -2.58 11.67 7.79
N ARG A 40 -3.50 12.65 7.74
CA ARG A 40 -3.33 13.95 8.42
C ARG A 40 -3.20 13.82 9.93
N ARG A 41 -3.90 12.87 10.55
CA ARG A 41 -3.73 12.59 11.99
C ARG A 41 -2.34 12.05 12.32
N LYS A 42 -1.79 11.17 11.48
CA LYS A 42 -0.50 10.51 11.73
C LYS A 42 0.71 11.34 11.29
N ASN A 43 0.59 12.00 10.15
CA ASN A 43 1.71 12.62 9.43
C ASN A 43 1.55 14.14 9.28
N HIS A 44 0.42 14.71 9.71
CA HIS A 44 0.07 16.12 9.49
C HIS A 44 0.16 16.49 8.00
N ASN A 45 0.53 17.74 7.70
CA ASN A 45 0.80 18.18 6.32
C ASN A 45 2.29 17.99 5.95
N ARG A 46 2.89 16.86 6.35
CA ARG A 46 4.30 16.56 6.08
C ARG A 46 4.42 15.38 5.14
N ALA A 47 5.06 15.62 4.00
CA ALA A 47 5.56 14.56 3.14
C ALA A 47 7.08 14.46 3.31
N SER A 48 7.60 13.26 3.56
CA SER A 48 9.02 12.97 3.58
C SER A 48 9.45 12.29 2.28
N TYR A 49 10.74 12.35 1.98
CA TYR A 49 11.34 11.65 0.86
C TYR A 49 12.68 11.05 1.30
N ILE A 50 13.15 10.06 0.55
CA ILE A 50 14.44 9.41 0.78
C ILE A 50 15.32 9.67 -0.43
N LEU A 51 16.56 10.12 -0.21
CA LEU A 51 17.60 10.19 -1.23
C LEU A 51 18.37 8.86 -1.24
N ASN A 52 17.95 7.94 -2.12
CA ASN A 52 18.56 6.62 -2.26
C ASN A 52 19.47 6.52 -3.49
N ARG A 53 20.56 5.77 -3.35
CA ARG A 53 21.36 5.24 -4.47
C ARG A 53 21.30 3.71 -4.44
N TYR A 54 20.82 3.12 -5.53
CA TYR A 54 20.74 1.66 -5.65
C TYR A 54 21.96 1.13 -6.40
N PHE A 55 22.78 0.34 -5.72
CA PHE A 55 23.87 -0.42 -6.33
C PHE A 55 23.47 -1.89 -6.44
N ASN A 56 23.02 -2.30 -7.63
CA ASN A 56 22.74 -3.70 -7.93
C ASN A 56 24.01 -4.33 -8.50
N TYR A 57 24.84 -4.91 -7.63
CA TYR A 57 26.11 -5.54 -8.02
C TYR A 57 25.93 -6.70 -9.02
N SER A 58 24.75 -7.31 -9.04
CA SER A 58 24.39 -8.34 -10.02
C SER A 58 22.89 -8.31 -10.30
N ASN A 59 22.53 -8.67 -11.52
CA ASN A 59 21.16 -8.96 -11.94
C ASN A 59 20.97 -10.47 -12.25
N TYR A 60 21.95 -11.31 -11.91
CA TYR A 60 21.85 -12.76 -12.04
C TYR A 60 20.90 -13.30 -10.97
N CYS A 61 19.90 -14.07 -11.41
CA CYS A 61 18.89 -14.63 -10.52
C CYS A 61 18.50 -16.04 -10.99
N ILE A 62 18.46 -16.99 -10.06
CA ILE A 62 18.05 -18.38 -10.31
C ILE A 62 16.53 -18.58 -10.20
N LEU A 63 15.79 -17.53 -9.82
CA LEU A 63 14.35 -17.57 -9.62
C LEU A 63 13.58 -17.17 -10.90
N SER A 64 12.29 -17.50 -10.92
CA SER A 64 11.40 -17.36 -12.08
C SER A 64 10.15 -16.52 -11.79
N CYS A 65 10.28 -15.48 -10.96
CA CYS A 65 9.16 -14.59 -10.62
C CYS A 65 8.52 -13.96 -11.88
N GLN A 66 7.20 -13.97 -11.98
CA GLN A 66 6.48 -13.51 -13.20
C GLN A 66 6.54 -12.00 -13.41
N PHE A 67 6.76 -11.23 -12.34
CA PHE A 67 6.77 -9.77 -12.35
C PHE A 67 8.16 -9.15 -12.31
N CYS A 68 9.23 -9.96 -12.09
CA CYS A 68 10.57 -9.43 -11.86
C CYS A 68 11.39 -9.37 -13.15
N ALA A 69 11.99 -8.21 -13.45
CA ALA A 69 12.84 -8.00 -14.63
C ALA A 69 14.16 -8.80 -14.64
N PHE A 70 14.65 -9.20 -13.47
CA PHE A 70 15.85 -10.05 -13.33
C PHE A 70 15.52 -11.54 -13.39
N SER A 71 14.24 -11.90 -13.44
CA SER A 71 13.80 -13.27 -13.65
C SER A 71 14.40 -13.82 -14.95
N ARG A 72 14.92 -15.05 -14.88
CA ARG A 72 15.46 -15.78 -16.04
C ARG A 72 14.81 -17.17 -16.05
N LYS A 73 13.58 -17.24 -16.58
CA LYS A 73 13.08 -18.52 -17.11
C LYS A 73 14.01 -18.92 -18.26
N LYS A 74 14.50 -20.16 -18.31
CA LYS A 74 14.88 -20.74 -19.62
C LYS A 74 13.63 -20.61 -20.50
N ARG A 75 13.70 -19.81 -21.56
CA ARG A 75 12.71 -19.91 -22.63
C ARG A 75 13.01 -21.23 -23.32
N ASP A 76 12.13 -22.20 -23.17
CA ASP A 76 12.02 -23.28 -24.14
C ASP A 76 11.51 -22.69 -25.46
#